data_AF-A0A9X9A0W7-F1
#
_entry.id   AF-A0A9X9A0W7-F1
#
_cell.length_a   1.000
_cell.length_b   1.000
_cell.length_c   1.000
_cell.angle_alpha   90.00
_cell.angle_beta   90.00
_cell.angle_gamma   90.00
#
_symmetry.space_group_name_H-M   'P 1'
#
loop_
_entity.id
_entity.type
_entity.pdbx_description
1 polymer ?
#
loop_
_entity_poly.entity_id
_entity_poly.type
_entity_poly.pdbx_seq_one_letter_code
_entity_poly.pdbx_strand_id
1 'polypeptide(L)'
;IVSSNQIICSDLNTANLKNASEKYGLTTTTDNNEVAKNADILILSIKPDLYASIINEIKEIIKNDAIIVTIAAGKSIESTENA
;
A
#
# COMPACT_ATOMS: atom_id res chain seq x y z
N ILE A 1 -8.75 12.53 11.80
CA ILE A 1 -8.41 13.23 10.53
C ILE A 1 -6.89 13.11 10.38
N VAL A 2 -6.41 12.70 9.21
CA VAL A 2 -4.97 12.49 8.93
C VAL A 2 -4.49 13.59 7.97
N SER A 3 -3.31 14.18 8.22
CA SER A 3 -2.73 15.22 7.36
C SER A 3 -2.07 14.61 6.12
N SER A 4 -2.03 15.34 5.00
CA SER A 4 -1.51 14.81 3.72
C SER A 4 -0.04 14.39 3.78
N ASN A 5 0.78 15.04 4.61
CA ASN A 5 2.18 14.68 4.85
C ASN A 5 2.38 13.37 5.61
N GLN A 6 1.30 12.79 6.17
CA GLN A 6 1.30 11.48 6.81
C GLN A 6 0.78 10.38 5.87
N ILE A 7 0.58 10.69 4.58
CA ILE A 7 0.10 9.75 3.58
C ILE A 7 1.16 9.62 2.49
N ILE A 8 1.58 8.38 2.25
CA ILE A 8 2.41 7.99 1.12
C ILE A 8 1.67 6.95 0.29
N CYS A 9 1.73 7.08 -1.03
CA CYS A 9 1.05 6.19 -1.97
C CYS A 9 2.02 5.69 -3.06
N SER A 10 1.93 4.41 -3.41
CA SER A 10 2.60 3.84 -4.57
C SER A 10 1.60 3.37 -5.64
N ASP A 11 2.00 3.52 -6.90
CA ASP A 11 1.28 3.00 -8.08
C ASP A 11 2.32 2.82 -9.20
N LEU A 12 2.08 1.84 -10.07
CA LEU A 12 2.86 1.67 -11.30
C LEU A 12 2.55 2.79 -12.31
N ASN A 13 1.36 3.39 -12.23
CA ASN A 13 0.93 4.46 -13.11
C ASN A 13 1.35 5.84 -12.58
N THR A 14 2.41 6.39 -13.15
CA THR A 14 2.96 7.70 -12.78
C THR A 14 1.98 8.86 -13.03
N ALA A 15 1.04 8.74 -13.97
CA ALA A 15 0.01 9.75 -14.17
C ALA A 15 -0.99 9.79 -13.01
N ASN A 16 -1.36 8.63 -12.45
CA ASN A 16 -2.18 8.55 -11.25
C ASN A 16 -1.48 9.18 -10.05
N LEU A 17 -0.18 8.89 -9.87
CA LEU A 17 0.62 9.48 -8.80
C LEU A 17 0.69 11.00 -8.92
N LYS A 18 0.98 11.53 -10.11
CA LYS A 18 0.97 12.97 -10.37
C LYS A 18 -0.37 13.60 -9.99
N ASN A 19 -1.48 13.02 -10.47
CA ASN A 19 -2.83 13.50 -10.16
C ASN A 19 -3.12 13.45 -8.65
N ALA A 20 -2.72 12.38 -7.95
CA ALA A 20 -2.93 12.24 -6.51
C ALA A 20 -2.12 13.26 -5.70
N SER A 21 -0.85 13.46 -6.06
CA SER A 21 0.01 14.47 -5.42
C SER A 21 -0.52 15.89 -5.65
N GLU A 22 -0.91 16.24 -6.88
CA GLU A 22 -1.44 17.56 -7.21
C GLU A 22 -2.81 17.83 -6.53
N LYS A 23 -3.68 16.83 -6.46
CA LYS A 23 -5.02 16.98 -5.91
C LYS A 23 -5.05 16.96 -4.38
N TYR A 24 -4.22 16.14 -3.74
CA TYR A 24 -4.30 15.87 -2.30
C TYR A 24 -3.05 16.31 -1.53
N GLY A 25 -1.99 16.74 -2.19
CA GLY A 25 -0.75 17.19 -1.56
C GLY A 25 -0.04 16.10 -0.75
N LEU A 26 -0.15 14.85 -1.20
CA LEU A 26 0.44 13.67 -0.56
C LEU A 26 1.76 13.26 -1.23
N THR A 27 2.55 12.47 -0.50
CA THR A 27 3.80 11.90 -1.02
C THR A 27 3.47 10.71 -1.92
N THR A 28 4.13 10.62 -3.06
CA THR A 28 3.96 9.51 -4.00
C THR A 28 5.30 8.89 -4.37
N THR A 29 5.29 7.59 -4.62
CA THR A 29 6.47 6.83 -5.06
C THR A 29 6.05 5.73 -6.05
N THR A 30 7.00 5.13 -6.74
CA THR A 30 6.76 3.92 -7.55
C THR A 30 7.26 2.65 -6.85
N ASP A 31 7.82 2.79 -5.65
CA ASP A 31 8.39 1.70 -4.87
C ASP A 31 7.47 1.32 -3.70
N ASN A 32 6.93 0.10 -3.73
CA ASN A 32 6.08 -0.41 -2.64
C ASN A 32 6.88 -0.53 -1.34
N ASN A 33 8.19 -0.71 -1.43
CA ASN A 33 9.04 -0.86 -0.26
C ASN A 33 9.13 0.41 0.57
N GLU A 34 9.17 1.55 -0.09
CA GLU A 34 9.18 2.85 0.57
C GLU A 34 7.87 3.09 1.34
N VAL A 35 6.73 2.68 0.78
CA VAL A 35 5.42 2.76 1.46
C VAL A 35 5.41 1.84 2.69
N ALA A 36 5.73 0.56 2.52
CA ALA A 36 5.64 -0.44 3.59
C ALA A 36 6.60 -0.15 4.76
N LYS A 37 7.79 0.38 4.48
CA LYS A 37 8.77 0.77 5.51
C LYS A 37 8.26 1.91 6.41
N ASN A 38 7.49 2.84 5.85
CA ASN A 38 7.07 4.04 6.55
C ASN A 38 5.67 3.92 7.18
N ALA A 39 4.82 3.01 6.70
CA ALA A 39 3.43 2.89 7.11
C ALA A 39 3.25 2.26 8.51
N ASP A 40 2.46 2.92 9.36
CA ASP A 40 1.87 2.29 10.57
C ASP A 40 0.53 1.62 10.23
N ILE A 41 -0.18 2.13 9.21
CA ILE A 41 -1.37 1.54 8.62
C ILE A 41 -1.11 1.41 7.12
N LEU A 42 -1.06 0.18 6.62
CA LEU A 42 -0.81 -0.12 5.21
C LEU A 42 -2.12 -0.54 4.53
N ILE A 43 -2.54 0.20 3.51
CA ILE A 43 -3.74 -0.13 2.73
C ILE A 43 -3.33 -0.83 1.43
N LEU A 44 -3.72 -2.09 1.27
CA LEU A 44 -3.55 -2.84 0.03
C LEU A 44 -4.76 -2.62 -0.87
N SER A 45 -4.69 -1.60 -1.71
CA SER A 45 -5.72 -1.23 -2.70
C SER A 45 -5.36 -1.66 -4.13
N ILE A 46 -4.87 -2.88 -4.27
CA ILE A 46 -4.45 -3.50 -5.54
C ILE A 46 -5.47 -4.56 -5.99
N LYS A 47 -5.30 -5.07 -7.22
CA LYS A 47 -6.12 -6.19 -7.72
C LYS A 47 -5.84 -7.47 -6.93
N PRO A 48 -6.85 -8.30 -6.60
CA PRO A 48 -6.67 -9.54 -5.84
C PRO A 48 -5.57 -10.48 -6.36
N ASP A 49 -5.38 -10.56 -7.67
CA ASP A 49 -4.37 -11.44 -8.29
C ASP A 49 -2.93 -11.02 -8.00
N LEU A 50 -2.72 -9.77 -7.59
CA LEU A 50 -1.39 -9.22 -7.29
C LEU A 50 -1.00 -9.38 -5.82
N TYR A 51 -1.92 -9.78 -4.93
CA TYR A 51 -1.69 -9.79 -3.48
C TYR A 51 -0.45 -10.60 -3.11
N ALA A 52 -0.34 -11.85 -3.59
CA ALA A 52 0.79 -12.71 -3.27
C ALA A 52 2.13 -12.10 -3.71
N SER A 53 2.17 -11.51 -4.92
CA SER A 53 3.40 -10.89 -5.41
C SER A 53 3.80 -9.67 -4.57
N ILE A 54 2.84 -8.81 -4.23
CA ILE A 54 3.12 -7.57 -3.49
C ILE A 54 3.41 -7.86 -2.02
N ILE A 55 2.71 -8.80 -1.40
CA ILE A 55 2.98 -9.21 -0.01
C ILE A 55 4.38 -9.81 0.09
N ASN A 56 4.78 -10.68 -0.84
CA ASN A 56 6.14 -11.23 -0.87
C ASN A 56 7.21 -10.16 -1.11
N GLU A 57 6.90 -9.10 -1.86
CA GLU A 57 7.80 -7.97 -2.06
C GLU A 57 8.06 -7.21 -0.76
N ILE A 58 7.02 -6.95 0.05
CA ILE A 58 7.10 -6.03 1.19
C ILE A 58 7.20 -6.70 2.57
N LYS A 59 7.00 -8.01 2.68
CA LYS A 59 6.88 -8.70 3.98
C LYS A 59 8.12 -8.58 4.89
N GLU A 60 9.31 -8.42 4.32
CA GLU A 60 10.57 -8.36 5.08
C GLU A 60 10.89 -6.96 5.63
N ILE A 61 10.19 -5.93 5.15
CA ILE A 61 10.48 -4.53 5.46
C ILE A 61 9.34 -3.82 6.20
N ILE A 62 8.16 -4.43 6.24
CA ILE A 62 7.00 -3.90 6.94
C ILE A 62 7.27 -3.87 8.45
N LYS A 63 6.71 -2.89 9.14
CA LYS A 63 6.84 -2.82 10.60
C LYS A 63 6.06 -3.97 11.24
N ASN A 64 6.61 -4.56 12.30
CA ASN A 64 5.98 -5.69 13.01
C ASN A 64 4.59 -5.35 13.60
N ASP A 65 4.35 -4.07 13.91
CA ASP A 65 3.10 -3.56 14.49
C ASP A 65 2.22 -2.82 13.47
N ALA A 66 2.55 -2.90 12.17
CA ALA A 66 1.75 -2.30 11.13
C ALA A 66 0.36 -2.96 11.02
N ILE A 67 -0.68 -2.15 10.88
CA ILE A 67 -2.03 -2.63 10.61
C ILE A 67 -2.22 -2.73 9.10
N ILE A 68 -2.44 -3.95 8.59
CA ILE A 68 -2.72 -4.18 7.17
C ILE A 68 -4.23 -4.12 6.93
N VAL A 69 -4.66 -3.22 6.04
CA VAL A 69 -6.04 -3.07 5.61
C VAL A 69 -6.15 -3.51 4.16
N THR A 70 -6.87 -4.61 3.93
CA THR A 70 -7.04 -5.18 2.59
C THR A 70 -8.37 -4.72 1.98
N ILE A 71 -8.33 -4.20 0.74
CA ILE A 71 -9.53 -3.94 -0.05
C ILE A 71 -9.62 -5.04 -1.12
N ALA A 72 -9.98 -6.25 -0.69
CA ALA A 72 -9.94 -7.45 -1.52
C ALA A 72 -11.33 -8.06 -1.72
N ALA A 73 -11.98 -7.77 -2.85
CA ALA A 73 -13.24 -8.42 -3.18
C ALA A 73 -13.03 -9.93 -3.42
N GLY A 74 -13.74 -10.77 -2.68
CA GLY A 74 -13.70 -12.23 -2.86
C GLY A 74 -12.46 -12.95 -2.32
N LYS A 75 -11.63 -12.28 -1.52
CA LYS A 75 -10.51 -12.92 -0.79
C LYS A 75 -10.82 -12.99 0.69
N SER A 76 -10.59 -14.15 1.30
CA SER A 76 -10.63 -14.30 2.76
C SER A 76 -9.41 -13.63 3.40
N ILE A 77 -9.52 -13.32 4.69
CA ILE A 77 -8.37 -12.86 5.48
C ILE A 77 -7.25 -13.90 5.49
N GLU A 78 -7.60 -15.18 5.66
CA GLU A 78 -6.67 -16.32 5.63
C GLU A 78 -5.87 -16.38 4.32
N SER A 79 -6.49 -16.06 3.18
CA SER A 79 -5.78 -16.02 1.88
C SER A 79 -4.73 -14.92 1.84
N THR A 80 -4.86 -13.85 2.63
CA THR A 80 -3.89 -12.76 2.70
C THR A 80 -2.79 -13.07 3.70
N GLU A 81 -3.12 -13.69 4.83
CA GLU A 81 -2.15 -14.09 5.86
C GLU A 81 -1.16 -15.17 5.37
N ASN A 82 -1.61 -16.04 4.45
CA ASN A 82 -0.79 -17.13 3.90
C ASN A 82 -0.04 -16.79 2.61
N ALA A 83 -0.13 -15.54 2.15
CA ALA A 83 0.46 -15.08 0.88
C ALA A 83 1.94 -14.73 1.01
#